data_AF-W4V290-F1
#
_entry.id   AF-W4V290-F1
#
_cell.length_a   1.000
_cell.length_b   1.000
_cell.length_c   1.000
_cell.angle_alpha   90.00
_cell.angle_beta   90.00
_cell.angle_gamma   90.00
#
_symmetry.space_group_name_H-M   'P 1'
#
loop_
_entity.id
_entity.type
_entity.pdbx_description
1 polymer ?
#
loop_
_entity_poly.entity_id
_entity_poly.type
_entity_poly.pdbx_seq_one_letter_code
_entity_poly.pdbx_strand_id
1 'polypeptide(L)'
;MQEADVRINGTLIWYYFICKREVWLIAHGISADQDDENIEIGRFIHENAYSREKKEIDFDNFKVDVADSIDGKIVVQEIKKSSKYKKSAQMQLLFYIYEIKKSGIEAKGILLFPEERKREEVVLDEASQNELNTVIEDIFKIVNLEKPPLPEKCKYCRNCAYSELCWA
;
A
#
# COMPACT_ATOMS: atom_id res chain seq x y z
N MET A 1 -21.25 15.18 16.00
CA MET A 1 -20.24 15.24 14.92
C MET A 1 -19.71 13.82 14.80
N GLN A 2 -20.07 13.10 13.75
CA GLN A 2 -19.62 11.71 13.58
C GLN A 2 -18.16 11.77 13.15
N GLU A 3 -17.25 11.36 14.04
CA GLU A 3 -15.87 11.05 13.66
C GLU A 3 -15.95 9.93 12.63
N ALA A 4 -15.57 10.21 11.38
CA ALA A 4 -15.32 9.15 10.43
C ALA A 4 -14.12 8.38 10.97
N ASP A 5 -14.36 7.15 11.42
CA ASP A 5 -13.35 6.22 11.90
C ASP A 5 -12.51 5.76 10.69
N VAL A 6 -11.68 6.66 10.15
CA VAL A 6 -10.86 6.41 8.96
C VAL A 6 -9.81 5.38 9.33
N ARG A 7 -10.08 4.12 8.98
CA ARG A 7 -9.19 3.01 9.23
C ARG A 7 -8.01 3.06 8.26
N ILE A 8 -6.80 3.21 8.81
CA ILE A 8 -5.56 3.21 8.03
C ILE A 8 -5.36 1.83 7.42
N ASN A 9 -5.11 1.78 6.11
CA ASN A 9 -4.92 0.55 5.35
C ASN A 9 -3.71 0.67 4.39
N GLY A 10 -3.35 -0.44 3.73
CA GLY A 10 -2.23 -0.49 2.80
C GLY A 10 -2.33 0.49 1.63
N THR A 11 -3.54 0.87 1.23
CA THR A 11 -3.78 1.85 0.17
C THR A 11 -3.38 3.25 0.61
N LEU A 12 -3.78 3.69 1.80
CA LEU A 12 -3.36 5.00 2.33
C LEU A 12 -1.84 5.07 2.53
N ILE A 13 -1.22 3.98 3.00
CA ILE A 13 0.24 3.87 3.10
C ILE A 13 0.89 4.04 1.73
N TRP A 14 0.36 3.38 0.69
CA TRP A 14 0.88 3.49 -0.67
C TRP A 14 0.84 4.92 -1.20
N TYR A 15 -0.33 5.57 -1.12
CA TYR A 15 -0.53 6.93 -1.62
C TYR A 15 0.23 7.98 -0.81
N TYR A 16 0.51 7.74 0.48
CA TYR A 16 1.34 8.65 1.27
C TYR A 16 2.71 8.88 0.64
N PHE A 17 3.30 7.87 0.00
CA PHE A 17 4.59 7.99 -0.69
C PHE A 17 4.48 8.49 -2.15
N ILE A 18 3.27 8.76 -2.62
CA ILE A 18 2.99 9.31 -3.96
C ILE A 18 2.57 10.77 -3.85
N CYS A 19 1.49 11.05 -3.11
CA CYS A 19 0.91 12.38 -2.94
C CYS A 19 0.05 12.46 -1.66
N LYS A 20 0.34 13.42 -0.78
CA LYS A 20 -0.45 13.63 0.45
C LYS A 20 -1.89 14.06 0.17
N ARG A 21 -2.12 14.76 -0.94
CA ARG A 21 -3.46 15.16 -1.35
C ARG A 21 -4.31 13.96 -1.75
N GLU A 22 -3.74 12.97 -2.43
CA GLU A 22 -4.44 11.71 -2.78
C GLU A 22 -4.87 10.94 -1.52
N VAL A 23 -4.04 10.93 -0.46
CA VAL A 23 -4.43 10.33 0.83
C VAL A 23 -5.72 10.94 1.37
N TRP A 24 -5.82 12.28 1.37
CA TRP A 24 -7.02 12.97 1.82
C TRP A 24 -8.23 12.65 0.94
N LEU A 25 -8.08 12.76 -0.38
CA LEU A 25 -9.15 12.55 -1.36
C LEU A 25 -9.74 11.14 -1.24
N ILE A 26 -8.88 10.11 -1.21
CA ILE A 26 -9.29 8.71 -1.11
C ILE A 26 -9.96 8.42 0.23
N ALA A 27 -9.40 8.92 1.34
CA ALA A 27 -9.99 8.74 2.66
C ALA A 27 -11.39 9.36 2.79
N HIS A 28 -11.68 10.41 2.01
CA HIS A 28 -12.98 11.07 1.97
C HIS A 28 -13.90 10.55 0.86
N GLY A 29 -13.56 9.40 0.25
CA GLY A 29 -14.39 8.75 -0.78
C GLY A 29 -14.47 9.50 -2.10
N ILE A 30 -13.54 10.44 -2.36
CA ILE A 30 -13.45 11.14 -3.64
C ILE A 30 -12.65 10.25 -4.59
N SER A 31 -13.34 9.56 -5.48
CA SER A 31 -12.73 8.72 -6.52
C SER A 31 -12.17 9.58 -7.66
N ALA A 32 -11.12 9.10 -8.30
CA ALA A 32 -10.64 9.69 -9.55
C ALA A 32 -11.36 9.08 -10.75
N ASP A 33 -11.64 9.90 -11.76
CA ASP A 33 -12.19 9.48 -13.06
C ASP A 33 -11.10 8.81 -13.91
N GLN A 34 -10.63 7.63 -13.53
CA GLN A 34 -9.99 6.72 -14.47
C GLN A 34 -10.39 5.29 -14.14
N ASP A 35 -10.96 4.62 -15.13
CA ASP A 35 -10.92 3.16 -15.26
C ASP A 35 -9.48 2.72 -15.02
N ASP A 36 -9.23 2.23 -13.80
CA ASP A 36 -7.91 2.16 -13.24
C ASP A 36 -7.16 0.96 -13.84
N GLU A 37 -6.55 1.17 -15.01
CA GLU A 37 -5.70 0.18 -15.68
C GLU A 37 -4.64 -0.39 -14.72
N ASN A 38 -4.24 0.33 -13.65
CA ASN A 38 -3.32 -0.19 -12.65
C ASN A 38 -3.99 -1.13 -11.62
N ILE A 39 -5.27 -0.91 -11.28
CA ILE A 39 -6.09 -1.88 -10.54
C ILE A 39 -6.38 -3.11 -11.41
N GLU A 40 -6.68 -2.93 -12.70
CA GLU A 40 -6.86 -4.05 -13.63
C GLU A 40 -5.56 -4.83 -13.86
N ILE A 41 -4.40 -4.16 -13.97
CA ILE A 41 -3.10 -4.82 -14.03
C ILE A 41 -2.79 -5.56 -12.72
N GLY A 42 -3.12 -4.97 -11.57
CA GLY A 42 -3.01 -5.62 -10.26
C GLY A 42 -3.81 -6.91 -10.22
N ARG A 43 -5.07 -6.87 -10.68
CA ARG A 43 -5.98 -8.02 -10.79
C ARG A 43 -5.52 -9.03 -11.85
N PHE A 44 -5.07 -8.58 -13.03
CA PHE A 44 -4.61 -9.42 -14.14
C PHE A 44 -3.29 -10.15 -13.85
N ILE A 45 -2.36 -9.52 -13.12
CA ILE A 45 -1.16 -10.19 -12.61
C ILE A 45 -1.56 -11.19 -11.50
N HIS A 46 -2.52 -10.81 -10.65
CA HIS A 46 -3.14 -11.72 -9.67
C HIS A 46 -3.87 -12.91 -10.30
N GLU A 47 -4.29 -12.81 -11.56
CA GLU A 47 -4.99 -13.89 -12.25
C GLU A 47 -4.02 -14.76 -13.07
N ASN A 48 -2.98 -14.18 -13.69
CA ASN A 48 -2.09 -14.89 -14.62
C ASN A 48 -0.80 -15.45 -13.99
N ALA A 49 -0.41 -15.04 -12.78
CA ALA A 49 0.74 -15.62 -12.08
C ALA A 49 0.42 -16.94 -11.33
N TYR A 50 -0.84 -17.40 -11.36
CA TYR A 50 -1.38 -18.37 -10.38
C TYR A 50 -1.70 -19.72 -11.04
N SER A 51 -0.70 -20.60 -11.04
CA SER A 51 -0.95 -22.04 -11.25
C SER A 51 -0.37 -22.95 -10.16
N ARG A 52 0.16 -22.40 -9.05
CA ARG A 52 0.73 -23.23 -7.97
C ARG A 52 0.50 -22.62 -6.58
N GLU A 53 -0.41 -23.26 -5.84
CA GLU A 53 -0.47 -23.39 -4.38
C GLU A 53 -0.12 -22.14 -3.54
N LYS A 54 -1.05 -21.18 -3.42
CA LYS A 54 -1.00 -20.16 -2.35
C LYS A 54 -2.29 -20.16 -1.54
N LYS A 55 -2.18 -19.90 -0.24
CA LYS A 55 -3.32 -19.65 0.66
C LYS A 55 -3.43 -18.13 0.85
N GLU A 56 -4.57 -17.57 0.48
CA GLU A 56 -4.90 -16.16 0.75
C GLU A 56 -5.37 -16.07 2.21
N ILE A 57 -4.80 -15.13 2.98
CA ILE A 57 -5.28 -14.84 4.35
C ILE A 57 -5.98 -13.48 4.31
N ASP A 58 -7.27 -13.49 4.66
CA ASP A 58 -8.06 -12.29 4.88
C ASP A 58 -7.79 -11.76 6.29
N PHE A 59 -7.16 -10.60 6.37
CA PHE A 59 -7.12 -9.78 7.58
C PHE A 59 -8.18 -8.69 7.46
N ASP A 60 -8.70 -8.19 8.59
CA ASP A 60 -9.76 -7.17 8.60
C ASP A 60 -9.45 -5.90 7.76
N ASN A 61 -8.18 -5.68 7.43
CA ASN A 61 -7.66 -4.48 6.76
C ASN A 61 -7.02 -4.71 5.39
N PHE A 62 -6.71 -5.94 5.01
CA PHE A 62 -6.01 -6.26 3.76
C PHE A 62 -6.02 -7.76 3.44
N LYS A 63 -5.80 -8.07 2.18
CA LYS A 63 -5.56 -9.43 1.69
C LYS A 63 -4.09 -9.58 1.37
N VAL A 64 -3.50 -10.72 1.76
CA VAL A 64 -2.12 -11.03 1.45
C VAL A 64 -1.95 -12.45 0.94
N ASP A 65 -1.10 -12.57 -0.07
CA ASP A 65 -0.56 -13.84 -0.52
C ASP A 65 0.43 -14.38 0.50
N VAL A 66 0.10 -15.50 1.12
CA VAL A 66 1.02 -16.23 1.99
C VAL A 66 1.68 -17.37 1.21
N ALA A 67 3.00 -17.33 1.15
CA ALA A 67 3.82 -18.49 0.80
C ALA A 67 4.13 -19.31 2.08
N ASP A 68 4.43 -20.61 1.90
CA ASP A 68 4.75 -21.55 2.98
C ASP A 68 5.63 -20.95 4.09
N SER A 69 5.40 -21.41 5.32
CA SER A 69 6.19 -20.97 6.47
C SER A 69 7.67 -21.32 6.28
N ILE A 70 8.55 -20.33 6.29
CA ILE A 70 10.01 -20.53 6.33
C ILE A 70 10.48 -20.29 7.75
N ASP A 71 11.14 -21.28 8.36
CA ASP A 71 11.62 -21.23 9.76
C ASP A 71 10.51 -20.94 10.78
N GLY A 72 9.28 -21.41 10.52
CA GLY A 72 8.13 -21.14 11.38
C GLY A 72 7.53 -19.73 11.26
N LYS A 73 8.02 -18.90 10.33
CA LYS A 73 7.50 -17.54 10.06
C LYS A 73 6.68 -17.53 8.78
N ILE A 74 5.57 -16.80 8.81
CA ILE A 74 4.74 -16.57 7.63
C ILE A 74 5.50 -15.72 6.62
N VAL A 75 5.42 -16.05 5.33
CA VAL A 75 6.02 -15.26 4.26
C VAL A 75 4.93 -14.55 3.48
N VAL A 76 4.87 -13.23 3.63
CA VAL A 76 3.94 -12.36 2.90
C VAL A 76 4.58 -11.92 1.59
N GLN A 77 3.90 -12.16 0.47
CA GLN A 77 4.40 -11.77 -0.84
C GLN A 77 3.52 -10.69 -1.46
N GLU A 78 4.16 -9.66 -2.03
CA GLU A 78 3.47 -8.59 -2.76
C GLU A 78 4.12 -8.46 -4.14
N ILE A 79 3.30 -8.58 -5.20
CA ILE A 79 3.74 -8.50 -6.59
C ILE A 79 3.37 -7.13 -7.16
N LYS A 80 4.34 -6.41 -7.72
CA LYS A 80 4.11 -5.15 -8.44
C LYS A 80 4.72 -5.25 -9.82
N LYS A 81 4.01 -4.77 -10.85
CA LYS A 81 4.47 -4.80 -12.26
C LYS A 81 5.93 -4.35 -12.41
N SER A 82 6.28 -3.23 -11.79
CA SER A 82 7.65 -2.70 -11.77
C SER A 82 8.04 -2.03 -10.46
N SER A 83 9.32 -1.78 -10.31
CA SER A 83 9.93 -1.11 -9.15
C SER A 83 9.76 0.42 -9.13
N LYS A 84 8.99 0.99 -10.08
CA LYS A 84 8.73 2.45 -10.18
C LYS A 84 8.24 3.08 -8.88
N TYR A 85 7.43 2.35 -8.12
CA TYR A 85 6.85 2.77 -6.83
C TYR A 85 7.44 1.99 -5.64
N LYS A 86 8.71 1.60 -5.74
CA LYS A 86 9.38 0.73 -4.76
C LYS A 86 9.17 1.16 -3.30
N LYS A 87 9.33 2.45 -2.96
CA LYS A 87 9.15 2.91 -1.57
C LYS A 87 7.71 2.74 -1.09
N SER A 88 6.72 3.08 -1.91
CA SER A 88 5.30 2.83 -1.61
C SER A 88 5.03 1.34 -1.38
N ALA A 89 5.58 0.47 -2.24
CA ALA A 89 5.43 -0.98 -2.13
C ALA A 89 6.08 -1.54 -0.86
N GLN A 90 7.29 -1.08 -0.52
CA GLN A 90 8.01 -1.48 0.69
C GLN A 90 7.23 -1.09 1.95
N MET A 91 6.74 0.14 2.03
CA MET A 91 6.03 0.63 3.21
C MET A 91 4.65 0.00 3.35
N GLN A 92 3.97 -0.26 2.23
CA GLN A 92 2.72 -1.03 2.22
C GLN A 92 2.94 -2.46 2.77
N LEU A 93 3.98 -3.16 2.31
CA LEU A 93 4.28 -4.49 2.80
C LEU A 93 4.73 -4.49 4.27
N LEU A 94 5.50 -3.49 4.70
CA LEU A 94 5.84 -3.29 6.12
C LEU A 94 4.59 -3.12 6.98
N PHE A 95 3.59 -2.38 6.50
CA PHE A 95 2.31 -2.24 7.19
C PHE A 95 1.61 -3.58 7.38
N TYR A 96 1.57 -4.43 6.35
CA TYR A 96 0.98 -5.77 6.47
C TYR A 96 1.73 -6.65 7.48
N ILE A 97 3.06 -6.67 7.43
CA ILE A 97 3.89 -7.41 8.41
C ILE A 97 3.63 -6.90 9.84
N TYR A 98 3.50 -5.58 10.00
CA TYR A 98 3.22 -4.95 11.29
C TYR A 98 1.85 -5.34 11.86
N GLU A 99 0.80 -5.36 11.04
CA GLU A 99 -0.53 -5.80 11.45
C GLU A 99 -0.56 -7.31 11.80
N ILE A 100 0.17 -8.14 11.06
CA ILE A 100 0.35 -9.57 11.38
C ILE A 100 1.07 -9.73 12.73
N LYS A 101 2.13 -8.95 12.96
CA LYS A 101 2.88 -8.94 14.22
C LYS A 101 2.02 -8.56 15.42
N LYS A 102 1.07 -7.62 15.26
CA LYS A 102 0.09 -7.28 16.33
C LYS A 102 -0.79 -8.46 16.75
N SER A 103 -1.03 -9.39 15.83
CA SER A 103 -1.78 -10.62 16.10
C SER A 103 -0.91 -11.71 16.75
N GLY A 104 0.33 -11.40 17.13
CA GLY A 104 1.27 -12.33 17.76
C GLY A 104 1.97 -13.27 16.78
N ILE A 105 1.83 -13.05 15.47
CA ILE A 105 2.39 -13.90 14.42
C ILE A 105 3.63 -13.24 13.84
N GLU A 106 4.74 -13.98 13.74
CA GLU A 106 5.93 -13.49 13.06
C GLU A 106 5.82 -13.68 11.54
N ALA A 107 6.16 -12.63 10.79
CA ALA A 107 6.16 -12.66 9.33
C ALA A 107 7.40 -12.00 8.70
N LYS A 108 7.76 -12.46 7.51
CA LYS A 108 8.74 -11.86 6.61
C LYS A 108 8.04 -11.39 5.33
N GLY A 109 8.53 -10.32 4.71
CA GLY A 109 8.00 -9.81 3.44
C GLY A 109 8.89 -10.11 2.26
N ILE A 110 8.29 -10.35 1.10
CA ILE A 110 8.96 -10.39 -0.19
C ILE A 110 8.20 -9.50 -1.18
N LEU A 111 8.91 -8.56 -1.80
CA LEU A 111 8.45 -7.84 -2.97
C LEU A 111 8.97 -8.49 -4.25
N LEU A 112 8.08 -8.68 -5.21
CA LEU A 112 8.38 -9.23 -6.53
C LEU A 112 8.07 -8.18 -7.60
N PHE A 113 9.05 -7.91 -8.46
CA PHE A 113 8.92 -7.02 -9.62
C PHE A 113 9.21 -7.81 -10.90
N PRO A 114 8.18 -8.34 -11.59
CA PRO A 114 8.36 -9.23 -12.74
C PRO A 114 9.06 -8.60 -13.94
N GLU A 115 8.80 -7.32 -14.25
CA GLU A 115 9.42 -6.63 -15.39
C GLU A 115 10.95 -6.57 -15.25
N GLU A 116 11.44 -6.26 -14.05
CA GLU A 116 12.87 -6.23 -13.77
C GLU A 116 13.43 -7.57 -13.27
N ARG A 117 12.61 -8.62 -13.19
CA ARG A 117 12.95 -9.93 -12.59
C ARG A 117 13.60 -9.79 -11.21
N LYS A 118 13.08 -8.85 -10.41
CA LYS A 118 13.67 -8.46 -9.13
C LYS A 118 12.87 -9.01 -7.96
N ARG A 119 13.59 -9.51 -6.95
CA ARG A 119 13.05 -9.93 -5.66
C ARG A 119 13.73 -9.14 -4.57
N GLU A 120 12.96 -8.58 -3.65
CA GLU A 120 13.48 -7.85 -2.49
C GLU A 120 12.85 -8.35 -1.20
N GLU A 121 13.66 -8.58 -0.18
CA GLU A 121 13.17 -8.92 1.15
C GLU A 121 12.84 -7.64 1.93
N VAL A 122 11.75 -7.71 2.68
CA VAL A 122 11.25 -6.62 3.51
C VAL A 122 11.12 -7.15 4.93
N VAL A 123 11.83 -6.51 5.86
CA VAL A 123 11.92 -6.90 7.26
C VAL A 123 11.47 -5.72 8.12
N LEU A 124 10.59 -6.00 9.08
CA LEU A 124 10.16 -5.04 10.08
C LEU A 124 11.15 -5.03 11.25
N ASP A 125 12.19 -4.22 11.12
CA ASP A 125 13.15 -3.88 12.17
C ASP A 125 12.73 -2.61 12.95
N GLU A 126 13.52 -2.20 13.94
CA GLU A 126 13.20 -1.01 14.75
C GLU A 126 13.14 0.29 13.92
N ALA A 127 14.04 0.45 12.95
CA ALA A 127 14.12 1.65 12.13
C ALA A 127 12.90 1.78 11.21
N SER A 128 12.57 0.70 10.50
CA SER A 128 11.40 0.64 9.62
C SER A 128 10.08 0.70 10.39
N GLN A 129 10.02 0.14 11.60
CA GLN A 129 8.86 0.27 12.48
C GLN A 129 8.64 1.72 12.94
N ASN A 130 9.71 2.43 13.29
CA ASN A 130 9.62 3.85 13.66
C ASN A 130 9.19 4.73 12.48
N GLU A 131 9.76 4.49 11.29
CA GLU A 131 9.33 5.17 10.06
C GLU A 131 7.84 4.89 9.77
N LEU A 132 7.41 3.63 9.87
CA LEU A 132 6.02 3.25 9.65
C LEU A 132 5.07 3.92 10.65
N ASN A 133 5.41 3.96 11.93
CA ASN A 133 4.59 4.66 12.94
C ASN A 133 4.43 6.15 12.61
N THR A 134 5.50 6.81 12.16
CA THR A 134 5.48 8.22 11.77
C THR A 134 4.56 8.44 10.57
N VAL A 135 4.63 7.55 9.58
CA VAL A 135 3.75 7.56 8.41
C VAL A 135 2.28 7.38 8.80
N ILE A 136 1.99 6.44 9.69
CA ILE A 136 0.63 6.18 10.20
C ILE A 136 0.09 7.44 10.89
N GLU A 137 0.87 8.06 11.77
CA GLU A 137 0.49 9.30 12.47
C GLU A 137 0.24 10.45 11.49
N ASP A 138 1.09 10.61 10.48
CA ASP A 138 0.90 11.68 9.49
C ASP A 138 -0.29 11.44 8.58
N ILE A 139 -0.56 10.19 8.18
CA ILE A 139 -1.80 9.83 7.48
C ILE A 139 -2.99 10.21 8.35
N PHE A 140 -2.97 9.85 9.63
CA PHE A 140 -4.03 10.21 10.56
C PHE A 140 -4.26 11.73 10.63
N LYS A 141 -3.18 12.53 10.67
CA LYS A 141 -3.31 14.00 10.61
C LYS A 141 -3.91 14.47 9.30
N ILE A 142 -3.45 13.93 8.17
CA ILE A 142 -3.93 14.31 6.83
C ILE A 142 -5.42 14.01 6.72
N VAL A 143 -5.87 12.79 7.02
CA VAL A 143 -7.29 12.40 6.86
C VAL A 143 -8.24 13.17 7.78
N ASN A 144 -7.74 13.83 8.83
CA ASN A 144 -8.53 14.66 9.73
C ASN A 144 -8.46 16.17 9.40
N LEU A 145 -7.78 16.58 8.33
CA LEU A 145 -7.81 17.96 7.87
C LEU A 145 -9.21 18.32 7.35
N GLU A 146 -9.69 19.53 7.67
CA GLU A 146 -10.97 20.04 7.14
C GLU A 146 -10.98 20.17 5.60
N LYS A 147 -9.80 20.32 5.00
CA LYS A 147 -9.60 20.51 3.57
C LYS A 147 -8.39 19.71 3.09
N PRO A 148 -8.36 19.26 1.83
CA PRO A 148 -7.22 18.55 1.29
C PRO A 148 -5.95 19.42 1.34
N PRO A 149 -4.77 18.83 1.55
CA PRO A 149 -3.49 19.50 1.33
C PRO A 149 -3.46 20.19 -0.03
N LEU A 150 -2.81 21.36 -0.12
CA LEU A 150 -2.68 22.09 -1.39
C LEU A 150 -2.03 21.19 -2.46
N PRO A 151 -2.43 21.35 -3.73
CA PRO A 151 -1.83 20.58 -4.81
C PRO A 151 -0.34 20.94 -4.95
N GLU A 152 0.52 19.92 -4.85
CA GLU A 152 1.96 20.04 -5.06
C GLU A 152 2.37 19.17 -6.25
N LYS A 153 3.04 19.78 -7.23
CA LYS A 153 3.43 19.07 -8.45
C LYS A 153 4.57 18.10 -8.15
N CYS A 154 4.33 16.81 -8.35
CA CYS A 154 5.32 15.75 -8.22
C CYS A 154 5.48 14.98 -9.54
N LYS A 155 6.47 14.08 -9.60
CA LYS A 155 6.74 13.26 -10.80
C LYS A 155 5.58 12.34 -11.21
N TYR A 156 4.64 12.08 -10.29
CA TYR A 156 3.47 11.23 -10.54
C TYR A 156 2.28 12.00 -11.11
N CYS A 157 2.27 13.34 -11.01
CA CYS A 157 1.16 14.17 -11.48
C CYS A 157 0.89 14.04 -12.99
N ARG A 158 1.89 13.68 -13.80
CA ARG A 158 1.75 13.58 -15.28
C ARG A 158 0.63 12.63 -15.71
N ASN A 159 0.44 11.53 -14.97
CA ASN A 159 -0.57 10.51 -15.23
C ASN A 159 -1.51 10.34 -14.02
N CYS A 160 -1.63 11.36 -13.18
CA CYS A 160 -2.46 11.30 -11.98
C CYS A 160 -3.92 11.49 -12.38
N ALA A 161 -4.77 10.54 -11.97
CA ALA A 161 -6.19 10.57 -12.27
C ALA A 161 -6.93 11.75 -11.59
N TYR A 162 -6.33 12.37 -10.56
CA TYR A 162 -6.84 13.60 -9.94
C TYR A 162 -6.30 14.89 -10.57
N SER A 163 -5.58 14.84 -11.70
CA SER A 163 -4.93 16.02 -12.28
C SER A 163 -5.92 17.16 -12.56
N GLU A 164 -7.03 16.88 -13.22
CA GLU A 164 -8.06 17.89 -13.52
C GLU A 164 -8.62 18.51 -12.23
N LEU A 165 -8.95 17.68 -11.23
CA LEU A 165 -9.42 18.15 -9.92
C LEU A 165 -8.37 19.01 -9.18
N CYS A 166 -7.08 18.75 -9.37
CA CYS A 166 -6.01 19.46 -8.68
C CYS A 166 -5.67 20.81 -9.31
N TRP A 167 -5.93 21.00 -10.61
CA TRP A 167 -5.48 22.17 -11.37
C TRP A 167 -6.62 22.96 -12.04
N ALA A 168 -7.88 22.62 -11.74
CA ALA A 168 -9.07 23.38 -12.13
C ALA A 168 -9.22 24.70 -11.35
#